data_AF-A0A8J5XLV6-F1
#
_entry.id   AF-A0A8J5XLV6-F1
#
_cell.length_a   1.000
_cell.length_b   1.000
_cell.length_c   1.000
_cell.angle_alpha   90.00
_cell.angle_beta   90.00
_cell.angle_gamma   90.00
#
_symmetry.space_group_name_H-M   'P 1'
#
loop_
_entity.id
_entity.type
_entity.pdbx_description
1 polymer ?
#
loop_
_entity_poly.entity_id
_entity_poly.type
_entity_poly.pdbx_seq_one_letter_code
_entity_poly.pdbx_strand_id
1 'polypeptide(L)'
;MRLRERLASVEPLTIPWAEFVQVCESLEISHTRAHRLADDLQSSGALLHMDRTVCVRPREVLAHMLTPTASTLLSQAGSLADRVDGSRRVESELDARARAVTRRIMVGAGVALTAQFALLFRLTFWDVGWDLIEPVTFFLNAGSTLGWYFFMAFAHREAAYMNLTSFIHERVRARMYTGAGLRAVKRG
;
A
#
# COMPACT_ATOMS: atom_id res chain seq x y z
N MET A 1 40.61 25.25 13.92
CA MET A 1 41.37 24.07 14.40
C MET A 1 41.37 23.93 15.92
N ARG A 2 41.69 24.96 16.72
CA ARG A 2 41.74 24.89 18.21
C ARG A 2 40.44 24.46 18.92
N LEU A 3 39.27 24.79 18.37
CA LEU A 3 37.96 24.41 18.93
C LEU A 3 37.70 22.90 18.85
N ARG A 4 38.12 22.25 17.75
CA ARG A 4 37.94 20.81 17.51
C ARG A 4 38.81 19.96 18.43
N GLU A 5 40.02 20.41 18.76
CA GLU A 5 40.91 19.73 19.72
C GLU A 5 40.40 19.85 21.16
N ARG A 6 39.83 20.99 21.54
CA ARG A 6 39.19 21.17 22.86
C ARG A 6 37.90 20.35 23.00
N LEU A 7 37.05 20.32 21.96
CA LEU A 7 35.86 19.45 21.93
C LEU A 7 36.21 17.95 21.93
N ALA A 8 37.41 17.56 21.44
CA ALA A 8 37.90 16.20 21.53
C ALA A 8 38.41 15.81 22.94
N SER A 9 38.68 16.80 23.81
CA SER A 9 39.12 16.58 25.20
C SER A 9 37.99 16.62 26.23
N VAL A 10 36.76 16.93 25.82
CA VAL A 10 35.57 16.99 26.68
C VAL A 10 34.87 15.63 26.61
N GLU A 11 34.91 14.91 27.74
CA GLU A 11 34.50 13.51 27.90
C GLU A 11 32.99 13.21 27.84
N PRO A 12 32.04 14.15 28.11
CA PRO A 12 30.62 13.85 27.91
C PRO A 12 30.23 13.79 26.43
N LEU A 13 29.63 12.66 26.02
CA LEU A 13 29.11 12.38 24.67
C LEU A 13 28.02 13.36 24.20
N THR A 14 27.43 14.11 25.12
CA THR A 14 26.28 14.98 24.88
C THR A 14 26.44 16.23 25.73
N ILE A 15 26.53 17.40 25.10
CA ILE A 15 26.68 18.68 25.80
C ILE A 15 25.40 19.49 25.58
N PRO A 16 24.76 20.03 26.65
CA PRO A 16 23.62 20.94 26.52
C PRO A 16 24.06 22.24 25.81
N TRP A 17 23.17 22.82 25.01
CA TRP A 17 23.46 24.01 24.20
C TRP A 17 24.08 25.17 25.01
N ALA A 18 23.66 25.35 26.26
CA ALA A 18 24.18 26.38 27.15
C ALA A 18 25.68 26.25 27.43
N GLU A 19 26.16 25.02 27.62
CA GLU A 19 27.57 24.74 27.90
C GLU A 19 28.41 24.86 26.61
N PHE A 20 27.82 24.55 25.45
CA PHE A 20 28.42 24.81 24.14
C PHE A 20 28.61 26.33 23.87
N VAL A 21 27.63 27.15 24.26
CA VAL A 21 27.72 28.62 24.15
C VAL A 21 28.80 29.16 25.10
N GLN A 22 28.90 28.66 26.33
CA GLN A 22 29.96 29.04 27.27
C GLN A 22 31.37 28.68 26.76
N VAL A 23 31.54 27.53 26.12
CA VAL A 23 32.81 27.15 25.49
C VAL A 23 33.15 28.08 24.32
N CYS A 24 32.15 28.51 23.54
CA CYS A 24 32.35 29.50 22.47
C CYS A 24 32.70 30.89 23.03
N GLU A 25 32.09 31.31 24.14
CA GLU A 25 32.39 32.58 24.83
C GLU A 25 33.81 32.59 25.42
N SER A 26 34.27 31.47 25.98
CA SER A 26 35.64 31.32 26.48
C SER A 26 36.75 31.45 25.41
N LEU A 27 36.36 31.48 24.14
CA LEU A 27 37.23 31.59 22.96
C LEU A 27 37.05 32.92 22.20
N GLU A 28 36.44 33.94 22.84
CA GLU A 28 36.16 35.28 22.29
C GLU A 28 35.24 35.30 21.04
N ILE A 29 34.40 34.26 20.87
CA ILE A 29 33.46 34.19 19.76
C ILE A 29 32.11 34.76 20.21
N SER A 30 31.73 35.92 19.65
CA SER A 30 30.44 36.56 19.90
C SER A 30 29.25 35.62 19.67
N HIS A 31 28.21 35.72 20.51
CA HIS A 31 27.00 34.90 20.56
C HIS A 31 26.29 34.73 19.20
N THR A 32 26.46 35.69 18.28
CA THR A 32 25.91 35.65 16.90
C THR A 32 26.75 34.82 15.92
N ARG A 33 28.06 34.66 16.16
CA ARG A 33 28.96 33.77 15.39
C ARG A 33 28.85 32.32 15.84
N ALA A 34 28.46 32.05 17.09
CA ALA A 34 28.31 30.70 17.62
C ALA A 34 27.26 29.88 16.85
N HIS A 35 26.15 30.50 16.45
CA HIS A 35 25.11 29.85 15.64
C HIS A 35 25.60 29.49 14.23
N ARG A 36 26.27 30.41 13.52
CA ARG A 36 26.83 30.11 12.18
C ARG A 36 27.90 29.03 12.23
N LEU A 37 28.72 29.04 13.28
CA LEU A 37 29.74 28.02 13.48
C LEU A 37 29.09 26.64 13.76
N ALA A 38 27.98 26.59 14.50
CA ALA A 38 27.22 25.36 14.72
C ALA A 38 26.61 24.83 13.41
N ASP A 39 26.09 25.70 12.54
CA ASP A 39 25.58 25.31 11.22
C ASP A 39 26.70 24.81 10.29
N ASP A 40 27.88 25.45 10.31
CA ASP A 40 29.06 25.02 9.56
C ASP A 40 29.62 23.67 10.07
N LEU A 41 29.52 23.40 11.38
CA LEU A 41 29.90 22.12 11.98
C LEU A 41 28.87 21.01 11.75
N GLN A 42 27.59 21.38 11.64
CA GLN A 42 26.51 20.45 11.30
C GLN A 42 26.58 20.03 9.83
N SER A 43 26.84 20.97 8.93
CA SER A 43 27.02 20.69 7.50
C SER A 43 28.26 19.83 7.21
N SER A 44 29.30 19.90 8.05
CA SER A 44 30.46 18.99 7.99
C SER A 44 30.25 17.63 8.66
N GLY A 45 29.05 17.36 9.22
CA GLY A 45 28.68 16.09 9.84
C GLY A 45 29.42 15.81 11.16
N ALA A 46 30.05 16.81 11.75
CA ALA A 46 30.83 16.72 12.98
C ALA A 46 29.99 16.94 14.25
N LEU A 47 28.82 17.59 14.13
CA LEU A 47 27.88 17.81 15.22
C LEU A 47 26.45 17.50 14.78
N LEU A 48 25.65 16.91 15.67
CA LEU A 48 24.21 16.69 15.45
C LEU A 48 23.45 17.52 16.50
N HIS A 49 22.81 18.61 16.05
CA HIS A 49 21.98 19.44 16.91
C HIS A 49 20.60 18.77 17.06
N MET A 50 20.31 18.24 18.26
CA MET A 50 18.94 18.01 18.69
C MET A 50 18.52 19.20 19.55
N ASP A 51 17.22 19.53 19.53
CA ASP A 51 16.56 20.74 20.06
C ASP A 51 17.03 21.24 21.45
N ARG A 52 17.67 20.39 22.27
CA ARG A 52 18.30 20.75 23.56
C ARG A 52 19.71 20.21 23.81
N THR A 53 20.26 19.41 22.91
CA THR A 53 21.52 18.68 23.13
C THR A 53 22.34 18.58 21.85
N VAL A 54 23.61 18.96 21.92
CA VAL A 54 24.56 18.86 20.81
C VAL A 54 25.39 17.58 20.99
N CYS A 55 25.23 16.64 20.07
CA CYS A 55 26.01 15.41 20.03
C CYS A 55 27.33 15.65 19.29
N VAL A 56 28.44 15.53 20.01
CA VAL A 56 29.80 15.83 19.52
C VAL A 56 30.45 14.64 18.78
N ARG A 57 29.88 13.42 18.90
CA ARG A 57 30.33 12.22 18.16
C ARG A 57 29.15 11.40 17.59
N PRO A 58 28.52 11.84 16.50
CA PRO A 58 27.39 11.15 15.90
C PRO A 58 27.74 9.73 15.39
N ARG A 59 28.97 9.48 14.95
CA ARG A 59 29.38 8.18 14.37
C ARG A 59 29.43 7.00 15.35
N GLU A 60 29.81 7.22 16.61
CA GLU A 60 29.90 6.13 17.60
C GLU A 60 28.53 5.79 18.21
N VAL A 61 27.70 6.80 18.47
CA VAL A 61 26.30 6.60 18.88
C VAL A 61 25.51 5.90 17.78
N LEU A 62 25.72 6.32 16.54
CA LEU A 62 25.06 5.72 15.38
C LEU A 62 25.55 4.27 15.16
N ALA A 63 26.83 3.95 15.35
CA ALA A 63 27.33 2.58 15.23
C ALA A 63 26.79 1.63 16.33
N HIS A 64 26.66 2.12 17.57
CA HIS A 64 26.11 1.34 18.69
C HIS A 64 24.59 1.16 18.62
N MET A 65 23.85 2.13 18.06
CA MET A 65 22.41 1.97 17.85
C MET A 65 22.08 1.19 16.57
N LEU A 66 22.81 1.39 15.47
CA LEU A 66 22.50 0.75 14.19
C LEU A 66 22.73 -0.76 14.21
N THR A 67 23.71 -1.27 14.94
CA THR A 67 24.04 -2.71 14.93
C THR A 67 22.92 -3.60 15.51
N PRO A 68 22.36 -3.35 16.71
CA PRO A 68 21.22 -4.12 17.23
C PRO A 68 19.91 -3.79 16.50
N THR A 69 19.77 -2.58 15.98
CA THR A 69 18.54 -2.16 15.28
C THR A 69 18.49 -2.72 13.85
N ALA A 70 19.62 -2.85 13.17
CA ALA A 70 19.68 -3.43 11.82
C ALA A 70 19.32 -4.93 11.82
N SER A 71 19.79 -5.70 12.80
CA SER A 71 19.49 -7.14 12.90
C SER A 71 18.03 -7.42 13.28
N THR A 72 17.44 -6.58 14.15
CA THR A 72 16.01 -6.63 14.49
C THR A 72 15.13 -6.25 13.30
N LEU A 73 15.50 -5.24 12.51
CA LEU A 73 14.80 -4.90 11.28
C LEU A 73 14.92 -5.99 10.20
N LEU A 74 16.09 -6.62 10.07
CA LEU A 74 16.31 -7.69 9.09
C LEU A 74 15.48 -8.94 9.44
N SER A 75 15.44 -9.32 10.73
CA SER A 75 14.61 -10.43 11.21
C SER A 75 13.11 -10.13 11.11
N GLN A 76 12.68 -8.90 11.42
CA GLN A 76 11.30 -8.48 11.18
C GLN A 76 10.95 -8.51 9.69
N ALA A 77 11.82 -8.01 8.81
CA ALA A 77 11.62 -8.04 7.37
C ALA A 77 11.51 -9.48 6.83
N GLY A 78 12.35 -10.40 7.31
CA GLY A 78 12.27 -11.82 6.95
C GLY A 78 10.96 -12.48 7.40
N SER A 79 10.55 -12.25 8.64
CA SER A 79 9.27 -12.80 9.14
C SER A 79 8.04 -12.19 8.44
N LEU A 80 8.12 -10.94 8.01
CA LEU A 80 7.06 -10.28 7.25
C LEU A 80 7.01 -10.79 5.80
N ALA A 81 8.17 -11.02 5.18
CA ALA A 81 8.27 -11.62 3.85
C ALA A 81 7.66 -13.04 3.84
N ASP A 82 7.98 -13.87 4.82
CA ASP A 82 7.43 -15.23 4.93
C ASP A 82 5.90 -15.22 5.11
N ARG A 83 5.38 -14.27 5.90
CA ARG A 83 3.91 -14.06 6.04
C ARG A 83 3.25 -13.62 4.74
N VAL A 84 3.91 -12.74 3.97
CA VAL A 84 3.40 -12.28 2.67
C VAL A 84 3.41 -13.43 1.66
N ASP A 85 4.45 -14.24 1.64
CA ASP A 85 4.55 -15.38 0.72
C ASP A 85 3.54 -16.47 1.06
N GLY A 86 3.26 -16.70 2.35
CA GLY A 86 2.16 -17.56 2.79
C GLY A 86 0.79 -17.10 2.25
N SER A 87 0.49 -15.79 2.36
CA SER A 87 -0.76 -15.22 1.84
C SER A 87 -0.88 -15.36 0.32
N ARG A 88 0.21 -15.10 -0.41
CA ARG A 88 0.25 -15.19 -1.88
C ARG A 88 -0.02 -16.60 -2.40
N ARG A 89 0.46 -17.64 -1.70
CA ARG A 89 0.21 -19.03 -2.10
C ARG A 89 -1.28 -19.35 -2.07
N VAL A 90 -1.96 -18.98 -0.98
CA VAL A 90 -3.40 -19.20 -0.83
C VAL A 90 -4.20 -18.42 -1.87
N GLU A 91 -3.84 -17.15 -2.12
CA GLU A 91 -4.45 -16.34 -3.17
C GLU A 91 -4.28 -16.99 -4.55
N SER A 92 -3.09 -17.50 -4.86
CA SER A 92 -2.81 -18.13 -6.15
C SER A 92 -3.63 -19.40 -6.41
N GLU A 93 -3.90 -20.21 -5.37
CA GLU A 93 -4.73 -21.40 -5.47
C GLU A 93 -6.21 -21.05 -5.68
N LEU A 94 -6.71 -20.03 -4.96
CA LEU A 94 -8.06 -19.51 -5.13
C LEU A 94 -8.26 -18.95 -6.54
N ASP A 95 -7.29 -18.17 -7.01
CA ASP A 95 -7.27 -17.61 -8.35
C ASP A 95 -7.26 -18.68 -9.43
N ALA A 96 -6.50 -19.77 -9.24
CA ALA A 96 -6.48 -20.88 -10.17
C ALA A 96 -7.85 -21.57 -10.26
N ARG A 97 -8.52 -21.77 -9.12
CA ARG A 97 -9.88 -22.35 -9.07
C ARG A 97 -10.91 -21.40 -9.70
N ALA A 98 -10.84 -20.11 -9.40
CA ALA A 98 -11.71 -19.09 -10.00
C ALA A 98 -11.57 -19.07 -11.53
N ARG A 99 -10.33 -19.04 -12.04
CA ARG A 99 -10.06 -19.11 -13.48
C ARG A 99 -10.63 -20.37 -14.13
N ALA A 100 -10.54 -21.52 -13.48
CA ALA A 100 -11.10 -22.77 -13.99
C ALA A 100 -12.63 -22.72 -14.11
N VAL A 101 -13.31 -22.15 -13.10
CA VAL A 101 -14.77 -21.97 -13.12
C VAL A 101 -15.18 -20.97 -14.19
N THR A 102 -14.53 -19.80 -14.28
CA THR A 102 -14.80 -18.80 -15.31
C THR A 102 -14.62 -19.40 -16.71
N ARG A 103 -13.55 -20.16 -16.93
CA ARG A 103 -13.32 -20.85 -18.22
C ARG A 103 -14.43 -21.83 -18.54
N ARG A 104 -14.91 -22.63 -17.58
CA ARG A 104 -16.02 -23.56 -17.81
C ARG A 104 -17.32 -22.83 -18.16
N ILE A 105 -17.63 -21.73 -17.46
CA ILE A 105 -18.81 -20.91 -17.74
C ILE A 105 -18.72 -20.29 -19.13
N MET A 106 -17.58 -19.70 -19.50
CA MET A 106 -17.36 -19.10 -20.82
C MET A 106 -17.47 -20.13 -21.95
N VAL A 107 -16.86 -21.31 -21.79
CA VAL A 107 -16.97 -22.40 -22.77
C VAL A 107 -18.42 -22.89 -22.85
N GLY A 108 -19.09 -23.08 -21.72
CA GLY A 108 -20.49 -23.49 -21.66
C GLY A 108 -21.41 -22.50 -22.39
N ALA A 109 -21.22 -21.20 -22.19
CA ALA A 109 -21.96 -20.15 -22.88
C ALA A 109 -21.71 -20.16 -24.40
N GLY A 110 -20.45 -20.33 -24.83
CA GLY A 110 -20.11 -20.43 -26.25
C GLY A 110 -20.72 -21.65 -26.93
N VAL A 111 -20.70 -22.81 -26.25
CA VAL A 111 -21.35 -24.04 -26.74
C VAL A 111 -22.87 -23.86 -26.82
N ALA A 112 -23.50 -23.25 -25.82
CA ALA A 112 -24.94 -23.00 -25.82
C ALA A 112 -25.37 -22.07 -26.98
N LEU A 113 -24.64 -20.98 -27.23
CA LEU A 113 -24.90 -20.09 -28.37
C LEU A 113 -24.73 -20.79 -29.71
N THR A 114 -23.69 -21.61 -29.83
CA THR A 114 -23.44 -22.40 -31.06
C THR A 114 -24.56 -23.42 -31.29
N ALA A 115 -25.01 -24.11 -30.22
CA ALA A 115 -26.12 -25.05 -30.29
C ALA A 115 -27.45 -24.34 -30.64
N GLN A 116 -27.70 -23.15 -30.06
CA GLN A 116 -28.86 -22.31 -30.40
C GLN A 116 -28.86 -21.97 -31.89
N PHE A 117 -27.72 -21.52 -32.43
CA PHE A 117 -27.60 -21.19 -33.85
C PHE A 117 -27.76 -22.42 -34.74
N ALA A 118 -27.12 -23.54 -34.41
CA ALA A 118 -27.22 -24.78 -35.18
C ALA A 118 -28.64 -25.36 -35.19
N LEU A 119 -29.34 -25.27 -34.06
CA LEU A 119 -30.74 -25.67 -33.94
C LEU A 119 -31.61 -24.81 -34.87
N LEU A 120 -31.50 -23.48 -34.78
CA LEU A 120 -32.23 -22.56 -35.65
C LEU A 120 -31.92 -22.77 -37.13
N PHE A 121 -30.64 -22.99 -37.47
CA PHE A 121 -30.21 -23.29 -38.82
C PHE A 121 -30.88 -24.59 -39.33
N ARG A 122 -30.83 -25.66 -38.54
CA ARG A 122 -31.43 -26.93 -38.94
C ARG A 122 -32.95 -26.84 -39.10
N LEU A 123 -33.64 -26.19 -38.16
CA LEU A 123 -35.09 -25.96 -38.23
C LEU A 123 -35.49 -25.12 -39.45
N THR A 124 -34.73 -24.07 -39.76
CA THR A 124 -34.99 -23.18 -40.90
C THR A 124 -34.86 -23.90 -42.25
N PHE A 125 -33.83 -24.74 -42.41
CA PHE A 125 -33.52 -25.36 -43.71
C PHE A 125 -34.13 -26.74 -43.94
N TRP A 126 -34.53 -27.48 -42.90
CA TRP A 126 -34.98 -28.87 -43.05
C TRP A 126 -36.47 -29.08 -42.87
N ASP A 127 -37.06 -28.58 -41.79
CA ASP A 127 -38.35 -29.11 -41.32
C ASP A 127 -39.54 -28.17 -41.52
N VAL A 128 -39.35 -26.85 -41.41
CA VAL A 128 -40.47 -25.95 -41.09
C VAL A 128 -40.61 -24.73 -42.02
N GLY A 129 -39.52 -24.31 -42.69
CA GLY A 129 -39.50 -23.08 -43.49
C GLY A 129 -39.48 -21.81 -42.61
N TRP A 130 -39.14 -20.66 -43.21
CA TRP A 130 -38.89 -19.41 -42.47
C TRP A 130 -40.12 -18.85 -41.74
N ASP A 131 -41.32 -19.03 -42.30
CA ASP A 131 -42.56 -18.39 -41.85
C ASP A 131 -43.04 -18.86 -40.45
N LEU A 132 -42.74 -20.11 -40.08
CA LEU A 132 -43.08 -20.65 -38.76
C LEU A 132 -41.92 -20.52 -37.74
N ILE A 133 -40.70 -20.21 -38.20
CA ILE A 133 -39.51 -20.02 -37.36
C ILE A 133 -39.35 -18.57 -36.85
N GLU A 134 -39.98 -17.60 -37.52
CA GLU A 134 -40.03 -16.20 -37.08
C GLU A 134 -40.44 -16.04 -35.60
N PRO A 135 -41.59 -16.57 -35.12
CA PRO A 135 -41.95 -16.44 -33.71
C PRO A 135 -41.02 -17.24 -32.79
N VAL A 136 -40.51 -18.39 -33.24
CA VAL A 136 -39.63 -19.25 -32.43
C VAL A 136 -38.28 -18.58 -32.16
N THR A 137 -37.67 -17.99 -33.19
CA THR A 137 -36.41 -17.24 -33.06
C THR A 137 -36.57 -16.05 -32.15
N PHE A 138 -37.70 -15.34 -32.25
CA PHE A 138 -38.02 -14.22 -31.38
C PHE A 138 -38.02 -14.62 -29.90
N PHE A 139 -38.78 -15.67 -29.52
CA PHE A 139 -38.82 -16.13 -28.13
C PHE A 139 -37.48 -16.69 -27.65
N LEU A 140 -36.76 -17.43 -28.49
CA LEU A 140 -35.47 -18.01 -28.12
C LEU A 140 -34.42 -16.91 -27.87
N ASN A 141 -34.39 -15.89 -28.72
CA ASN A 141 -33.47 -14.76 -28.57
C ASN A 141 -33.86 -13.87 -27.37
N ALA A 142 -35.17 -13.61 -27.18
CA ALA A 142 -35.66 -12.88 -26.02
C ALA A 142 -35.33 -13.62 -24.70
N GLY A 143 -35.52 -14.94 -24.66
CA GLY A 143 -35.18 -15.78 -23.51
C GLY A 143 -33.68 -15.81 -23.23
N SER A 144 -32.85 -15.97 -24.27
CA SER A 144 -31.38 -15.94 -24.14
C SER A 144 -30.89 -14.58 -23.63
N THR A 145 -31.42 -13.48 -24.19
CA THR A 145 -31.13 -12.10 -23.74
C THR A 145 -31.56 -11.89 -22.30
N LEU A 146 -32.77 -12.32 -21.92
CA LEU A 146 -33.28 -12.20 -20.57
C LEU A 146 -32.46 -13.02 -19.56
N GLY A 147 -32.07 -14.25 -19.93
CA GLY A 147 -31.18 -15.09 -19.15
C GLY A 147 -29.80 -14.47 -18.95
N TRP A 148 -29.24 -13.85 -19.99
CA TRP A 148 -28.01 -13.07 -19.89
C TRP A 148 -28.16 -11.87 -18.95
N TYR A 149 -29.26 -11.11 -19.05
CA TYR A 149 -29.55 -10.01 -18.13
C TYR A 149 -29.72 -10.48 -16.69
N PHE A 150 -30.37 -11.61 -16.44
CA PHE A 150 -30.47 -12.20 -15.10
C PHE A 150 -29.11 -12.65 -14.57
N PHE A 151 -28.32 -13.34 -15.40
CA PHE A 151 -26.95 -13.72 -15.07
C PHE A 151 -26.12 -12.49 -14.73
N MET A 152 -26.19 -11.43 -15.53
CA MET A 152 -25.55 -10.15 -15.28
C MET A 152 -26.07 -9.51 -14.01
N ALA A 153 -27.38 -9.42 -13.78
CA ALA A 153 -27.94 -8.80 -12.58
C ALA A 153 -27.52 -9.53 -11.29
N PHE A 154 -27.39 -10.86 -11.36
CA PHE A 154 -26.91 -11.69 -10.26
C PHE A 154 -25.38 -11.57 -10.08
N ALA A 155 -24.60 -11.73 -11.15
CA ALA A 155 -23.14 -11.63 -11.13
C ALA A 155 -22.63 -10.20 -10.84
N HIS A 156 -23.32 -9.16 -11.31
CA HIS A 156 -22.98 -7.75 -11.05
C HIS A 156 -23.37 -7.28 -9.66
N ARG A 157 -24.21 -8.00 -8.91
CA ARG A 157 -24.34 -7.75 -7.48
C ARG A 157 -23.05 -8.06 -6.71
N GLU A 158 -22.11 -8.80 -7.30
CA GLU A 158 -20.78 -9.04 -6.75
C GLU A 158 -19.68 -8.24 -7.45
N ALA A 159 -19.84 -7.88 -8.74
CA ALA A 159 -18.87 -7.02 -9.43
C ALA A 159 -19.02 -5.52 -9.09
N ALA A 160 -20.22 -5.05 -8.74
CA ALA A 160 -20.41 -3.70 -8.19
C ALA A 160 -19.90 -3.56 -6.73
N TYR A 161 -19.41 -4.65 -6.12
CA TYR A 161 -18.83 -4.64 -4.77
C TYR A 161 -17.37 -4.21 -4.71
N MET A 162 -16.62 -4.18 -5.82
CA MET A 162 -15.23 -3.67 -5.79
C MET A 162 -15.14 -2.22 -5.30
N ASN A 163 -16.25 -1.48 -5.34
CA ASN A 163 -16.35 -0.15 -4.75
C ASN A 163 -17.22 -0.08 -3.49
N LEU A 164 -18.01 -1.11 -3.13
CA LEU A 164 -18.95 -0.99 -2.02
C LEU A 164 -18.30 -1.30 -0.67
N THR A 165 -17.41 -2.29 -0.62
CA THR A 165 -16.70 -2.64 0.62
C THR A 165 -15.67 -1.58 0.98
N SER A 166 -14.92 -1.07 0.00
CA SER A 166 -14.01 0.08 0.18
C SER A 166 -14.79 1.31 0.65
N PHE A 167 -15.97 1.58 0.07
CA PHE A 167 -16.83 2.69 0.47
C PHE A 167 -17.40 2.56 1.88
N ILE A 168 -17.85 1.36 2.29
CA ILE A 168 -18.33 1.12 3.65
C ILE A 168 -17.17 1.14 4.66
N HIS A 169 -16.02 0.58 4.30
CA HIS A 169 -14.83 0.58 5.15
C HIS A 169 -14.31 2.00 5.35
N GLU A 170 -14.29 2.87 4.33
CA GLU A 170 -13.95 4.28 4.46
C GLU A 170 -14.97 5.05 5.30
N ARG A 171 -16.26 4.78 5.17
CA ARG A 171 -17.31 5.45 5.96
C ARG A 171 -17.31 5.04 7.43
N VAL A 172 -17.17 3.75 7.72
CA VAL A 172 -17.11 3.23 9.09
C VAL A 172 -15.82 3.69 9.76
N ARG A 173 -14.70 3.67 9.03
CA ARG A 173 -13.42 4.21 9.49
C ARG A 173 -13.56 5.71 9.74
N ALA A 174 -14.10 6.51 8.83
CA ALA A 174 -14.35 7.94 9.06
C ALA A 174 -15.21 8.21 10.31
N ARG A 175 -16.24 7.39 10.58
CA ARG A 175 -17.05 7.51 11.81
C ARG A 175 -16.27 7.15 13.08
N MET A 176 -15.52 6.05 13.08
CA MET A 176 -14.73 5.64 14.27
C MET A 176 -13.59 6.59 14.57
N TYR A 177 -12.91 7.15 13.56
CA TYR A 177 -11.84 8.15 13.75
C TYR A 177 -12.38 9.51 14.21
N THR A 178 -13.63 9.87 13.88
CA THR A 178 -14.28 11.09 14.40
C THR A 178 -14.76 10.89 15.84
N GLY A 179 -15.19 9.68 16.21
CA GLY A 179 -15.55 9.32 17.59
C GLY A 179 -14.35 9.12 18.53
N ALA A 180 -13.17 8.77 18.00
CA ALA A 180 -11.93 8.55 18.76
C ALA A 180 -10.99 9.78 18.82
N GLY A 181 -11.39 10.94 18.30
CA GLY A 181 -10.61 12.19 18.40
C GLY A 181 -9.31 12.26 17.59
N LEU A 182 -8.97 11.24 16.80
CA LEU A 182 -7.69 11.12 16.09
C LEU A 182 -7.66 11.81 14.71
N ARG A 183 -8.34 12.96 14.57
CA ARG A 183 -8.34 13.73 13.31
C ARG A 183 -7.06 14.56 13.09
N ALA A 184 -6.12 14.57 14.03
CA ALA A 184 -4.99 15.51 14.03
C ALA A 184 -3.64 14.98 13.49
N VAL A 185 -3.48 13.68 13.21
CA VAL A 185 -2.13 13.10 12.92
C VAL A 185 -1.82 12.96 11.41
N LYS A 186 -2.72 13.39 10.52
CA LYS A 186 -2.44 13.40 9.07
C LYS A 186 -2.67 14.78 8.44
N ARG A 187 -2.06 15.79 9.06
CA ARG A 187 -1.66 17.06 8.42
C ARG A 187 -0.39 17.54 9.13
N GLY A 188 0.73 17.06 8.61
CA GLY A 188 2.10 17.46 8.90
C GLY A 188 2.92 17.01 7.71
#